data_AF-A0A3C0S9A0-F1
#
_entry.id   AF-A0A3C0S9A0-F1
#
_cell.length_a   1.000
_cell.length_b   1.000
_cell.length_c   1.000
_cell.angle_alpha   90.00
_cell.angle_beta   90.00
_cell.angle_gamma   90.00
#
_symmetry.space_group_name_H-M   'P 1'
#
loop_
_entity.id
_entity.type
_entity.pdbx_description
1 polymer ?
#
loop_
_entity_poly.entity_id
_entity_poly.type
_entity_poly.pdbx_seq_one_letter_code
_entity_poly.pdbx_strand_id
1 'polypeptide(L)'
;MISSISFHPFISHFPTALLFAGLLLLFLAHKKGKRDDTGAASFNLSMGFIAALMADFSGMISVDMTSQSTVDVLGHQGYSFLVTVLFAFALGWSYTKPFSSTALFIYLACTLAMLASVFSGYQLVFS
;
A
#
# COMPACT_ATOMS: atom_id res chain seq x y z
N MET A 1 17.64 19.89 -1.18
CA MET A 1 16.26 19.86 -1.73
C MET A 1 16.08 18.50 -2.38
N ILE A 2 15.10 17.70 -1.95
CA ILE A 2 14.72 16.49 -2.69
C ILE A 2 13.95 16.99 -3.93
N SER A 3 14.41 16.68 -5.14
CA SER A 3 13.65 16.94 -6.37
C SER A 3 12.34 16.17 -6.32
N SER A 4 11.25 16.73 -6.87
CA SER A 4 9.96 16.03 -7.02
C SER A 4 10.12 14.59 -7.56
N ILE A 5 11.04 14.42 -8.50
CA ILE A 5 11.43 13.15 -9.14
C ILE A 5 11.98 12.11 -8.13
N SER A 6 12.64 12.55 -7.06
CA SER A 6 13.23 11.67 -6.03
C SER A 6 12.34 11.54 -4.79
N PHE A 7 11.35 12.43 -4.65
CA PHE A 7 10.45 12.45 -3.50
C PHE A 7 9.40 11.34 -3.57
N HIS A 8 8.77 11.15 -4.73
CA HIS A 8 7.77 10.10 -4.92
C HIS A 8 8.36 8.70 -4.67
N PRO A 9 9.48 8.29 -5.30
CA PRO A 9 10.09 6.99 -5.02
C PRO A 9 10.43 6.79 -3.54
N PHE A 10 10.89 7.83 -2.83
CA PHE A 10 11.18 7.72 -1.38
C PHE A 10 9.93 7.39 -0.57
N ILE A 11 8.81 8.09 -0.80
CA ILE A 11 7.60 7.88 0.00
C ILE A 11 6.82 6.61 -0.40
N SER A 12 6.97 6.14 -1.64
CA SER A 12 6.29 4.92 -2.15
C SER A 12 6.73 3.62 -1.46
N HIS A 13 7.82 3.63 -0.69
CA HIS A 13 8.23 2.46 0.10
C HIS A 13 7.43 2.29 1.40
N PHE A 14 6.89 3.39 1.95
CA PHE A 14 6.19 3.37 3.23
C PHE A 14 4.90 2.53 3.19
N PRO A 15 4.01 2.65 2.19
CA PRO A 15 2.80 1.81 2.10
C PRO A 15 3.12 0.32 2.13
N THR A 16 4.15 -0.09 1.36
CA THR A 16 4.60 -1.48 1.27
C THR A 16 5.10 -2.00 2.63
N ALA A 17 5.99 -1.26 3.28
CA ALA A 17 6.54 -1.64 4.58
C ALA A 17 5.45 -1.69 5.67
N LEU A 18 4.53 -0.72 5.68
CA LEU A 18 3.47 -0.61 6.67
C LEU A 18 2.36 -1.66 6.45
N LEU A 19 2.06 -2.02 5.21
CA LEU A 19 1.18 -3.15 4.91
C LEU A 19 1.77 -4.44 5.47
N PHE A 20 3.03 -4.73 5.13
CA PHE A 20 3.70 -5.95 5.58
C PHE A 20 3.78 -6.03 7.11
N ALA A 21 4.23 -4.96 7.77
CA ALA A 21 4.31 -4.91 9.22
C ALA A 21 2.92 -4.99 9.88
N GLY A 22 1.88 -4.38 9.30
CA GLY A 22 0.50 -4.45 9.81
C GLY A 22 -0.05 -5.88 9.77
N LEU A 23 0.14 -6.57 8.65
CA LEU A 23 -0.27 -7.98 8.49
C LEU A 23 0.51 -8.90 9.43
N LEU A 24 1.81 -8.66 9.62
CA LEU A 24 2.62 -9.41 10.57
C LEU A 24 2.12 -9.24 12.01
N LEU A 25 1.76 -8.01 12.41
CA LEU A 25 1.18 -7.74 13.72
C LEU A 25 -0.17 -8.42 13.91
N LEU A 26 -1.05 -8.43 12.90
CA LEU A 26 -2.31 -9.21 12.93
C LEU A 26 -2.03 -10.71 13.11
N PHE A 27 -1.06 -11.25 12.36
CA PHE A 27 -0.67 -12.65 12.48
C PHE A 27 -0.14 -12.98 13.88
N LEU A 28 0.70 -12.12 14.46
CA LEU A 28 1.22 -12.30 15.82
C LEU A 28 0.12 -12.22 16.88
N ALA A 29 -0.83 -11.28 16.74
CA ALA A 29 -2.00 -11.18 17.62
C ALA A 29 -2.83 -12.47 17.56
N HIS A 30 -3.06 -13.00 16.35
CA HIS A 30 -3.74 -14.27 16.16
C HIS A 30 -3.00 -15.45 16.82
N LYS A 31 -1.68 -15.58 16.56
CA LYS A 31 -0.85 -16.66 17.10
C LYS A 31 -0.79 -16.64 18.63
N LYS A 32 -0.83 -15.47 19.24
CA LYS A 32 -0.83 -15.30 20.70
C LYS A 32 -2.20 -15.47 21.35
N GLY A 33 -3.26 -15.78 20.57
CA GLY A 33 -4.63 -15.86 21.07
C GLY A 33 -5.23 -14.51 21.46
N LYS A 34 -4.53 -13.39 21.23
CA LYS A 34 -4.96 -12.04 21.57
C LYS A 34 -5.67 -11.38 20.39
N ARG A 35 -6.75 -12.01 19.92
CA ARG A 35 -7.47 -11.56 18.71
C ARG A 35 -8.14 -10.19 18.86
N ASP A 36 -8.33 -9.73 20.09
CA ASP A 36 -8.90 -8.43 20.40
C ASP A 36 -7.83 -7.32 20.54
N ASP A 37 -6.54 -7.70 20.58
CA ASP A 37 -5.40 -6.79 20.70
C ASP A 37 -4.78 -6.50 19.32
N THR A 38 -5.58 -5.94 18.41
CA THR A 38 -5.15 -5.59 17.04
C THR A 38 -4.81 -4.11 16.88
N GLY A 39 -4.86 -3.32 17.96
CA GLY A 39 -4.68 -1.87 17.92
C GLY A 39 -3.37 -1.43 17.26
N ALA A 40 -2.26 -2.09 17.58
CA ALA A 40 -0.96 -1.82 16.95
C ALA A 40 -0.97 -2.11 15.45
N ALA A 41 -1.63 -3.19 15.03
CA ALA A 41 -1.73 -3.56 13.62
C ALA A 41 -2.60 -2.56 12.85
N SER A 42 -3.76 -2.20 13.40
CA SER A 42 -4.69 -1.23 12.81
C SER A 42 -4.09 0.17 12.74
N PHE A 43 -3.33 0.59 13.74
CA PHE A 43 -2.56 1.84 13.68
C PHE A 43 -1.52 1.80 12.56
N ASN A 44 -0.78 0.70 12.42
CA ASN A 44 0.21 0.55 11.37
C ASN A 44 -0.43 0.57 9.97
N LEU A 45 -1.59 -0.08 9.81
CA LEU A 45 -2.38 -0.01 8.58
C LEU A 45 -2.94 1.41 8.33
N SER A 46 -3.29 2.17 9.38
CA SER A 46 -3.72 3.57 9.23
C SER A 46 -2.60 4.42 8.63
N MET A 47 -1.38 4.29 9.17
CA MET A 47 -0.21 4.99 8.64
C MET A 47 0.11 4.55 7.22
N GLY A 48 -0.04 3.25 6.91
CA GLY A 48 0.14 2.73 5.57
C GLY A 48 -0.85 3.29 4.56
N PHE A 49 -2.12 3.43 4.94
CA PHE A 49 -3.15 4.05 4.10
C PHE A 49 -2.87 5.53 3.83
N ILE A 50 -2.49 6.30 4.85
CA ILE A 50 -2.09 7.70 4.68
C ILE A 50 -0.88 7.81 3.74
N ALA A 51 0.13 6.95 3.93
CA ALA A 51 1.28 6.92 3.04
C ALA A 51 0.89 6.55 1.61
N ALA A 52 -0.08 5.65 1.40
CA ALA A 52 -0.54 5.26 0.08
C ALA A 52 -1.22 6.43 -0.65
N LEU A 53 -2.09 7.18 0.07
CA LEU A 53 -2.67 8.41 -0.46
C LEU A 53 -1.59 9.43 -0.85
N MET A 54 -0.60 9.65 0.02
CA MET A 54 0.50 10.57 -0.28
C MET A 54 1.33 10.11 -1.49
N ALA A 55 1.59 8.81 -1.60
CA ALA A 55 2.28 8.22 -2.73
C ALA A 55 1.49 8.44 -4.03
N ASP A 56 0.18 8.16 -4.06
CA ASP A 56 -0.66 8.38 -5.24
C ASP A 56 -0.66 9.85 -5.69
N PHE A 57 -0.88 10.80 -4.77
CA PHE A 57 -0.88 12.23 -5.10
C PHE A 57 0.48 12.71 -5.58
N SER A 58 1.56 12.32 -4.90
CA SER A 58 2.92 12.70 -5.33
C SER A 58 3.30 12.07 -6.67
N GLY A 59 2.81 10.86 -6.97
CA GLY A 59 3.04 10.16 -8.23
C GLY A 59 2.38 10.89 -9.39
N MET A 60 1.12 11.30 -9.22
CA MET A 60 0.43 12.12 -10.23
C MET A 60 1.16 13.42 -10.55
N ILE A 61 1.72 14.09 -9.55
CA ILE A 61 2.50 15.33 -9.76
C ILE A 61 3.85 15.04 -10.45
N SER A 62 4.44 13.87 -10.23
CA SER A 62 5.74 13.49 -10.80
C SER A 62 5.68 13.01 -12.25
N VAL A 63 4.51 12.57 -12.72
CA VAL A 63 4.34 11.97 -14.07
C VAL A 63 4.58 12.94 -15.21
N ASP A 64 4.28 14.24 -15.02
CA ASP A 64 4.53 15.29 -16.02
C ASP A 64 6.03 15.50 -16.34
N MET A 65 6.94 14.82 -15.64
CA MET A 65 8.39 15.06 -15.73
C MET A 65 9.19 13.91 -16.37
N THR A 66 8.56 12.79 -16.73
CA THR A 66 9.24 11.59 -17.22
C THR A 66 8.83 11.25 -18.66
N SER A 67 9.81 10.98 -19.53
CA SER A 67 9.64 10.61 -20.95
C SER A 67 9.09 9.19 -21.20
N GLN A 68 8.38 8.63 -20.21
CA GLN A 68 7.88 7.26 -20.25
C GLN A 68 6.57 7.16 -21.05
N SER A 69 6.24 5.95 -21.50
CA SER A 69 5.00 5.74 -22.27
C SER A 69 3.77 5.99 -21.40
N THR A 70 2.74 6.62 -21.99
CA THR A 70 1.47 6.90 -21.30
C THR A 70 0.81 5.62 -20.79
N VAL A 71 0.97 4.50 -21.49
CA VAL A 71 0.38 3.21 -21.11
C VAL A 71 1.02 2.66 -19.84
N ASP A 72 2.35 2.70 -19.74
CA ASP A 72 3.07 2.18 -18.57
C ASP A 72 2.80 3.01 -17.32
N VAL A 73 2.75 4.34 -17.49
CA VAL A 73 2.43 5.28 -16.41
C VAL A 73 1.01 5.08 -15.89
N LEU A 74 0.01 5.03 -16.78
CA LEU A 74 -1.38 4.79 -16.39
C LEU A 74 -1.57 3.41 -15.76
N GLY A 75 -0.84 2.40 -16.25
CA GLY A 75 -0.83 1.06 -15.65
C GLY A 75 -0.35 1.09 -14.20
N HIS A 76 0.80 1.73 -13.94
CA HIS A 76 1.32 1.88 -12.59
C HIS A 76 0.38 2.68 -11.69
N GLN A 77 -0.14 3.82 -12.16
CA GLN A 77 -1.11 4.62 -11.41
C GLN A 77 -2.38 3.83 -11.08
N GLY A 78 -2.87 3.02 -12.02
CA GLY A 78 -4.04 2.17 -11.81
C GLY A 78 -3.81 1.12 -10.71
N TYR A 79 -2.64 0.48 -10.69
CA TYR A 79 -2.30 -0.45 -9.61
C TYR A 79 -2.13 0.25 -8.27
N SER A 80 -1.46 1.40 -8.22
CA SER A 80 -1.24 2.16 -6.98
C SER A 80 -2.57 2.67 -6.39
N PHE A 81 -3.48 3.16 -7.24
CA PHE A 81 -4.82 3.53 -6.81
C PHE A 81 -5.64 2.33 -6.29
N LEU A 82 -5.57 1.18 -6.98
CA LEU A 82 -6.22 -0.05 -6.52
C LEU A 82 -5.69 -0.48 -5.14
N VAL A 83 -4.37 -0.38 -4.92
CA VAL A 83 -3.76 -0.62 -3.61
C VAL A 83 -4.38 0.29 -2.57
N THR A 84 -4.46 1.60 -2.81
CA THR A 84 -5.04 2.56 -1.86
C THR A 84 -6.48 2.23 -1.48
N VAL A 85 -7.32 1.83 -2.45
CA VAL A 85 -8.70 1.40 -2.20
C VAL A 85 -8.74 0.12 -1.34
N LEU A 86 -7.94 -0.89 -1.70
CA LEU A 86 -7.86 -2.14 -0.94
C LEU A 86 -7.29 -1.91 0.46
N PHE A 87 -6.38 -0.94 0.62
CA PHE A 87 -5.83 -0.54 1.91
C PHE A 87 -6.91 0.06 2.81
N ALA A 88 -7.78 0.93 2.28
CA ALA A 88 -8.90 1.48 3.02
C ALA A 88 -9.84 0.38 3.54
N PHE A 89 -10.13 -0.63 2.71
CA PHE A 89 -10.90 -1.79 3.13
C PHE A 89 -10.16 -2.64 4.17
N ALA A 90 -8.87 -2.91 3.96
CA ALA A 90 -8.04 -3.66 4.91
C ALA A 90 -8.04 -2.99 6.29
N LEU A 91 -7.90 -1.66 6.31
CA LEU A 91 -7.96 -0.84 7.51
C LEU A 91 -9.33 -0.90 8.19
N GLY A 92 -10.42 -0.71 7.43
CA GLY A 92 -11.77 -0.79 7.99
C GLY A 92 -12.07 -2.14 8.64
N TRP A 93 -11.63 -3.22 8.01
CA TRP A 93 -11.77 -4.56 8.58
C TRP A 93 -10.84 -4.83 9.75
N SER A 94 -9.63 -4.23 9.80
CA SER A 94 -8.71 -4.45 10.91
C SER A 94 -9.25 -3.91 12.25
N TYR A 95 -10.08 -2.87 12.20
CA TYR A 95 -10.78 -2.31 13.38
C TYR A 95 -12.06 -3.05 13.76
N THR A 96 -12.74 -3.69 12.81
CA THR A 96 -14.09 -4.22 13.04
C THR A 96 -14.12 -5.74 13.12
N LYS A 97 -13.55 -6.44 12.13
CA LYS A 97 -13.58 -7.90 12.01
C LYS A 97 -12.27 -8.44 11.40
N PRO A 98 -11.11 -8.27 12.09
CA PRO A 98 -9.77 -8.48 11.52
C PRO A 98 -9.51 -9.90 11.03
N PHE A 99 -10.20 -10.91 11.56
CA PHE A 99 -9.99 -12.32 11.21
C PHE A 99 -11.16 -12.96 10.47
N SER A 100 -12.10 -12.17 9.96
CA SER A 100 -13.17 -12.70 9.09
C SER A 100 -12.60 -13.19 7.76
N SER A 101 -13.27 -14.15 7.12
CA SER A 101 -12.85 -14.65 5.79
C SER A 101 -12.74 -13.52 4.75
N THR A 102 -13.65 -12.54 4.83
CA THR A 102 -13.63 -11.33 3.99
C THR A 102 -12.38 -10.48 4.26
N ALA A 103 -12.01 -10.26 5.52
CA ALA A 103 -10.79 -9.52 5.86
C ALA A 103 -9.54 -10.20 5.29
N LEU A 104 -9.43 -11.53 5.46
CA LEU A 104 -8.30 -12.30 4.96
C LEU A 104 -8.21 -12.23 3.43
N PHE A 105 -9.34 -12.30 2.73
CA PHE A 105 -9.39 -12.10 1.28
C PHE A 105 -8.92 -10.70 0.88
N ILE A 106 -9.39 -9.65 1.57
CA ILE A 106 -8.98 -8.26 1.31
C ILE A 106 -7.48 -8.08 1.55
N TYR A 107 -6.92 -8.64 2.64
CA TYR A 107 -5.48 -8.57 2.92
C TYR A 107 -4.64 -9.23 1.82
N LEU A 108 -5.09 -10.40 1.34
CA LEU A 108 -4.42 -11.09 0.24
C LEU A 108 -4.52 -10.28 -1.05
N ALA A 109 -5.70 -9.79 -1.41
CA ALA A 109 -5.91 -8.97 -2.59
C ALA A 109 -5.06 -7.68 -2.54
N CYS A 110 -5.03 -7.00 -1.40
CA CYS A 110 -4.20 -5.81 -1.18
C CYS A 110 -2.72 -6.11 -1.34
N THR A 111 -2.26 -7.27 -0.86
CA THR A 111 -0.86 -7.70 -1.00
C THR A 111 -0.50 -7.98 -2.45
N LEU A 112 -1.37 -8.67 -3.20
CA LEU A 112 -1.16 -8.95 -4.62
C LEU A 112 -1.15 -7.67 -5.47
N ALA A 113 -2.08 -6.75 -5.21
CA ALA A 113 -2.10 -5.44 -5.86
C ALA A 113 -0.84 -4.63 -5.54
N MET A 114 -0.34 -4.70 -4.30
CA MET A 114 0.90 -4.05 -3.89
C MET A 114 2.09 -4.59 -4.67
N LEU A 115 2.19 -5.92 -4.84
CA LEU A 115 3.26 -6.52 -5.63
C LEU A 115 3.20 -6.09 -7.11
N ALA A 116 2.00 -5.97 -7.69
CA ALA A 116 1.82 -5.46 -9.05
C ALA A 116 2.22 -3.98 -9.18
N SER A 117 1.87 -3.14 -8.20
CA SER A 117 2.29 -1.74 -8.15
C SER A 117 3.81 -1.61 -8.01
N VAL A 118 4.44 -2.40 -7.14
CA VAL A 118 5.91 -2.43 -6.99
C VAL A 118 6.61 -2.88 -8.27
N PHE A 119 6.10 -3.93 -8.93
CA PHE A 119 6.67 -4.43 -10.18
C PHE A 119 6.56 -3.41 -11.32
N SER A 120 5.38 -2.82 -11.51
CA SER A 120 5.19 -1.76 -12.52
C SER A 120 6.02 -0.51 -12.21
N GLY A 121 6.18 -0.15 -10.93
CA GLY A 121 7.05 0.95 -10.51
C GLY A 121 8.53 0.68 -10.81
N TYR A 122 9.00 -0.55 -10.60
CA TYR A 122 10.34 -0.98 -11.00
C TYR A 122 10.55 -0.83 -12.52
N GLN A 123 9.56 -1.23 -13.32
CA GLN A 123 9.64 -1.11 -14.78
C GLN A 123 9.79 0.35 -15.23
N LEU A 124 9.03 1.27 -14.62
CA LEU A 124 9.13 2.70 -14.94
C LEU A 124 10.50 3.33 -14.65
N VAL A 125 11.27 2.76 -13.72
CA VAL A 125 12.57 3.31 -13.30
C VAL A 125 13.74 2.63 -14.02
N PHE A 126 13.64 1.33 -14.31
CA PHE A 126 14.78 0.50 -14.71
C PHE A 126 14.61 -0.23 -16.05
N SER A 127 13.47 -0.09 -16.73
CA SER A 127 13.26 -0.62 -18.10
C SER A 127 13.36 0.50 -19.13
#